data_AF-A0A2D8HDV6-F1
#
_entry.id   AF-A0A2D8HDV6-F1
#
_cell.length_a   1.000
_cell.length_b   1.000
_cell.length_c   1.000
_cell.angle_alpha   90.00
_cell.angle_beta   90.00
_cell.angle_gamma   90.00
#
_symmetry.space_group_name_H-M   'P 1'
#
loop_
_entity.id
_entity.type
_entity.pdbx_description
1 polymer ?
#
loop_
_entity_poly.entity_id
_entity_poly.type
_entity_poly.pdbx_seq_one_letter_code
_entity_poly.pdbx_strand_id
1 'polypeptide(L)'
;MALDNFLSLVVAGHSRVIDIRCLCCEGISEDEWCLLQSLALAQSDCGGQIKEMLSGFLEPATARVAQSVIIGWAKELREGGLILPLRSRVLETIPLTHVVEGRGITLRVYTNPQTATLH
;
A
#
# COMPACT_ATOMS: atom_id res chain seq x y z
N MET A 1 -11.03 1.94 15.46
CA MET A 1 -9.75 2.32 16.09
C MET A 1 -8.55 1.62 15.46
N ALA A 2 -8.74 0.54 14.69
CA ALA A 2 -7.62 -0.17 14.06
C ALA A 2 -6.83 0.67 13.03
N LEU A 3 -7.48 1.62 12.35
CA LEU A 3 -6.84 2.58 11.44
C LEU A 3 -5.80 3.46 12.16
N ASP A 4 -6.17 4.12 13.26
CA ASP A 4 -5.27 5.04 13.97
C ASP A 4 -4.05 4.33 14.53
N ASN A 5 -4.24 3.10 15.02
CA ASN A 5 -3.15 2.24 15.48
C ASN A 5 -2.20 1.88 14.31
N PHE A 6 -2.76 1.54 13.15
CA PHE A 6 -1.96 1.25 11.96
C PHE A 6 -1.17 2.48 11.51
N LEU A 7 -1.82 3.65 11.40
CA LEU A 7 -1.16 4.89 11.00
C LEU A 7 -0.07 5.30 12.00
N SER A 8 -0.29 5.08 13.29
CA SER A 8 0.73 5.33 14.33
C SER A 8 1.97 4.46 14.12
N LEU A 9 1.80 3.17 13.75
CA LEU A 9 2.91 2.29 13.40
C LEU A 9 3.64 2.75 12.13
N VAL A 10 2.88 3.18 11.13
CA VAL A 10 3.44 3.69 9.88
C VAL A 10 4.29 4.92 10.14
N VAL A 11 3.79 5.89 10.91
CA VAL A 11 4.54 7.10 11.27
C VAL A 11 5.77 6.78 12.12
N ALA A 12 5.67 5.82 13.05
CA ALA A 12 6.77 5.48 13.94
C ALA A 12 7.87 4.64 13.27
N GLY A 13 7.58 3.96 12.16
CA GLY A 13 8.45 2.93 11.61
C GLY A 13 8.56 2.91 10.09
N HIS A 14 8.35 4.05 9.43
CA HIS A 14 8.58 4.20 8.00
C HIS A 14 10.09 4.16 7.69
N SER A 15 10.48 3.44 6.64
CA SER A 15 11.87 3.37 6.17
C SER A 15 12.20 4.45 5.12
N ARG A 16 11.16 5.07 4.54
CA ARG A 16 11.23 6.17 3.58
C ARG A 16 10.02 7.08 3.70
N VAL A 17 10.00 8.18 2.95
CA VAL A 17 8.80 9.01 2.81
C VAL A 17 7.69 8.19 2.16
N ILE A 18 6.50 8.29 2.74
CA ILE A 18 5.29 7.61 2.27
C ILE A 18 4.42 8.64 1.55
N ASP A 19 4.05 8.35 0.31
CA ASP A 19 3.15 9.18 -0.50
C ASP A 19 1.70 8.81 -0.15
N ILE A 20 0.98 9.67 0.56
CA ILE A 20 -0.47 9.53 0.77
C ILE A 20 -1.13 10.78 0.18
N ARG A 21 -1.98 10.58 -0.83
CA ARG A 21 -2.56 11.67 -1.61
C ARG A 21 -3.92 12.03 -1.04
N CYS A 22 -4.22 13.32 -1.05
CA CYS A 22 -5.53 13.78 -0.64
C CYS A 22 -6.59 13.46 -1.70
N LEU A 23 -7.86 13.55 -1.32
CA LEU A 23 -9.00 13.32 -2.22
C LEU A 23 -9.05 14.29 -3.42
N CYS A 24 -8.36 15.44 -3.33
CA CYS A 24 -8.28 16.40 -4.43
C CYS A 24 -7.23 16.01 -5.48
N CYS A 25 -6.33 15.07 -5.17
CA CYS A 25 -5.34 14.58 -6.12
C CYS A 25 -6.01 13.60 -7.10
N GLU A 26 -5.64 13.70 -8.38
CA GLU A 26 -6.06 12.70 -9.37
C GLU A 26 -5.25 11.42 -9.20
N GLY A 27 -5.92 10.35 -8.76
CA GLY A 27 -5.35 9.01 -8.67
C GLY A 27 -4.84 8.62 -7.29
N ILE A 28 -4.33 7.39 -7.22
CA ILE A 28 -3.85 6.73 -6.00
C ILE A 28 -2.34 6.55 -6.17
N SER A 29 -1.56 6.90 -5.16
CA SER A 29 -0.11 6.64 -5.13
C SER A 29 0.19 5.13 -5.03
N GLU A 30 1.45 4.78 -5.24
CA GLU A 30 1.90 3.40 -5.07
C GLU A 30 1.76 2.90 -3.62
N ASP A 31 2.00 3.78 -2.64
CA ASP A 31 1.93 3.44 -1.22
C ASP A 31 0.48 3.25 -0.75
N GLU A 32 -0.43 4.14 -1.17
CA GLU A 32 -1.86 3.98 -0.90
C GLU A 32 -2.41 2.72 -1.56
N TRP A 33 -1.95 2.44 -2.78
CA TRP A 33 -2.33 1.23 -3.48
C TRP A 33 -1.84 -0.01 -2.73
N CYS A 34 -0.57 -0.02 -2.30
CA CYS A 34 0.01 -1.09 -1.50
C CYS A 34 -0.77 -1.32 -0.20
N LEU A 35 -1.18 -0.24 0.48
CA LEU A 35 -2.00 -0.29 1.68
C LEU A 35 -3.38 -0.91 1.42
N LEU A 36 -4.10 -0.43 0.39
CA LEU A 36 -5.43 -0.91 0.03
C LEU A 36 -5.40 -2.40 -0.35
N GLN A 37 -4.38 -2.81 -1.10
CA GLN A 37 -4.22 -4.21 -1.52
C GLN A 37 -3.83 -5.11 -0.35
N SER A 38 -3.03 -4.62 0.60
CA SER A 38 -2.71 -5.34 1.83
C SER A 38 -3.97 -5.61 2.67
N LEU A 39 -4.90 -4.64 2.73
CA LEU A 39 -6.21 -4.83 3.35
C LEU A 39 -7.08 -5.84 2.59
N ALA A 40 -7.15 -5.75 1.27
CA ALA A 40 -7.92 -6.69 0.44
C ALA A 40 -7.40 -8.14 0.59
N LEU A 41 -6.07 -8.33 0.65
CA LEU A 41 -5.44 -9.63 0.92
C LEU A 41 -5.78 -10.14 2.32
N ALA A 42 -5.73 -9.26 3.33
CA ALA A 42 -6.10 -9.58 4.69
C ALA A 42 -7.57 -10.00 4.82
N GLN A 43 -8.50 -9.39 4.06
CA GLN A 43 -9.91 -9.77 4.04
C GLN A 43 -10.16 -11.14 3.39
N SER A 44 -9.28 -11.54 2.48
CA SER A 44 -9.36 -12.78 1.69
C SER A 44 -8.66 -13.97 2.36
N ASP A 45 -8.23 -13.83 3.63
CA ASP A 45 -7.45 -14.82 4.38
C ASP A 45 -6.10 -15.21 3.70
N CYS A 46 -5.61 -14.40 2.75
CA CYS A 46 -4.33 -14.56 2.05
C CYS A 46 -3.21 -13.73 2.71
N GLY A 47 -3.03 -13.88 4.02
CA GLY A 47 -2.17 -13.00 4.82
C GLY A 47 -0.65 -13.09 4.59
N GLY A 48 -0.18 -14.10 3.82
CA GLY A 48 1.24 -14.40 3.67
C GLY A 48 2.07 -13.30 3.00
N GLN A 49 1.48 -12.56 2.05
CA GLN A 49 2.18 -11.56 1.23
C GLN A 49 2.15 -10.15 1.84
N ILE A 50 1.31 -9.92 2.86
CA ILE A 50 1.10 -8.59 3.47
C ILE A 50 2.40 -8.02 4.02
N LYS A 51 3.20 -8.84 4.71
CA LYS A 51 4.46 -8.40 5.29
C LYS A 51 5.43 -7.89 4.21
N GLU A 52 5.54 -8.59 3.09
CA GLU A 52 6.44 -8.22 1.99
C GLU A 52 6.00 -6.90 1.37
N MET A 53 4.70 -6.73 1.14
CA MET A 53 4.12 -5.47 0.65
C MET A 53 4.43 -4.30 1.56
N LEU A 54 4.19 -4.45 2.86
CA LEU A 54 4.44 -3.41 3.86
C LEU A 54 5.94 -3.11 4.04
N SER A 55 6.81 -4.09 3.80
CA SER A 55 8.27 -3.90 3.90
C SER A 55 8.82 -2.95 2.82
N GLY A 56 8.03 -2.62 1.78
CA GLY A 56 8.41 -1.63 0.77
C GLY A 56 8.48 -0.18 1.30
N PHE A 57 7.88 0.09 2.46
CA PHE A 57 7.90 1.43 3.08
C PHE A 57 8.02 1.41 4.62
N LEU A 58 7.98 0.23 5.25
CA LEU A 58 8.20 0.07 6.70
C LEU A 58 9.51 -0.66 6.99
N GLU A 59 10.10 -0.32 8.13
CA GLU A 59 11.20 -1.08 8.70
C GLU A 59 10.78 -2.53 9.01
N PRO A 60 11.67 -3.54 8.86
CA PRO A 60 11.30 -4.96 8.99
C PRO A 60 10.70 -5.36 10.35
N ALA A 61 11.06 -4.64 11.43
CA ALA A 61 10.47 -4.85 12.74
C ALA A 61 9.02 -4.34 12.79
N THR A 62 8.80 -3.14 12.27
CA THR A 62 7.49 -2.50 12.18
C THR A 62 6.57 -3.26 11.24
N ALA A 63 7.05 -3.73 10.09
CA ALA A 63 6.27 -4.51 9.13
C ALA A 63 5.66 -5.78 9.74
N ARG A 64 6.38 -6.45 10.66
CA ARG A 64 5.87 -7.62 11.39
C ARG A 64 4.70 -7.26 12.30
N VAL A 65 4.78 -6.14 13.01
CA VAL A 65 3.70 -5.68 13.89
C VAL A 65 2.51 -5.17 13.06
N ALA A 66 2.80 -4.41 12.02
CA ALA A 66 1.82 -3.85 11.10
C ALA A 66 0.97 -4.93 10.40
N GLN A 67 1.56 -6.09 10.07
CA GLN A 67 0.82 -7.24 9.54
C GLN A 67 -0.30 -7.70 10.47
N SER A 68 -0.04 -7.82 11.77
CA SER A 68 -1.08 -8.23 12.73
C SER A 68 -2.18 -7.18 12.86
N VAL A 69 -1.80 -5.89 12.86
CA VAL A 69 -2.76 -4.78 12.99
C VAL A 69 -3.63 -4.65 11.75
N ILE A 70 -3.05 -4.75 10.55
CA ILE A 70 -3.81 -4.63 9.30
C ILE A 70 -4.78 -5.81 9.10
N ILE A 71 -4.45 -7.00 9.61
CA ILE A 71 -5.38 -8.14 9.64
C ILE A 71 -6.58 -7.85 10.55
N GLY A 72 -6.35 -7.31 11.75
CA GLY A 72 -7.42 -6.89 12.65
C GLY A 72 -8.31 -5.81 12.01
N TRP A 73 -7.70 -4.80 11.39
CA TRP A 73 -8.42 -3.76 10.67
C TRP A 73 -9.25 -4.30 9.50
N ALA A 74 -8.68 -5.17 8.68
CA ALA A 74 -9.37 -5.81 7.56
C ALA A 74 -10.59 -6.62 8.02
N LYS A 75 -10.47 -7.30 9.16
CA LYS A 75 -11.58 -8.02 9.79
C LYS A 75 -12.71 -7.07 10.23
N GLU A 76 -12.38 -5.96 10.90
CA GLU A 76 -13.37 -4.93 11.28
C GLU A 76 -14.11 -4.39 10.05
N LEU A 77 -13.38 -4.11 8.96
CA LEU A 77 -13.97 -3.66 7.70
C LEU A 77 -14.90 -4.73 7.09
N ARG A 78 -14.48 -6.00 7.11
CA ARG A 78 -15.27 -7.12 6.59
C ARG A 78 -16.56 -7.31 7.36
N GLU A 79 -16.48 -7.25 8.69
CA GLU A 79 -17.64 -7.33 9.60
C GLU A 79 -18.61 -6.15 9.41
N GLY A 80 -18.08 -4.97 9.05
CA GLY A 80 -18.87 -3.79 8.66
C GLY A 80 -19.44 -3.82 7.24
N GLY A 81 -19.22 -4.90 6.48
CA GLY A 81 -19.67 -5.02 5.08
C GLY A 81 -18.85 -4.20 4.07
N LEU A 82 -17.73 -3.62 4.49
CA LEU A 82 -16.81 -2.86 3.65
C LEU A 82 -15.76 -3.82 3.05
N ILE A 83 -16.11 -4.43 1.92
CA ILE A 83 -15.25 -5.36 1.21
C ILE A 83 -14.43 -4.62 0.15
N LEU A 84 -13.11 -4.75 0.22
CA LEU A 84 -12.20 -4.17 -0.76
C LEU A 84 -12.00 -5.12 -1.94
N PRO A 85 -12.03 -4.61 -3.19
CA PRO A 85 -11.82 -5.46 -4.35
C PRO A 85 -10.34 -5.86 -4.45
N LEU A 86 -10.07 -7.15 -4.47
CA LEU A 86 -8.74 -7.65 -4.76
C LEU A 86 -8.45 -7.51 -6.27
N ARG A 87 -7.49 -6.67 -6.63
CA ARG A 87 -7.04 -6.55 -8.03
C ARG A 87 -5.79 -7.38 -8.30
N SER A 88 -5.95 -8.69 -8.47
CA SER A 88 -4.87 -9.66 -8.68
C SER A 88 -4.01 -9.38 -9.92
N ARG A 89 -4.61 -8.98 -11.05
CA ARG A 89 -3.85 -8.58 -12.27
C ARG A 89 -2.91 -7.38 -12.04
N VAL A 90 -3.14 -6.59 -11.00
CA VAL A 90 -2.31 -5.43 -10.67
C VAL A 90 -1.28 -5.77 -9.59
N LEU A 91 -1.55 -6.76 -8.73
CA LEU A 91 -0.53 -7.35 -7.85
C LEU A 91 0.64 -7.96 -8.64
N GLU A 92 0.35 -8.49 -9.83
CA GLU A 92 1.38 -8.96 -10.79
C GLU A 92 2.20 -7.80 -11.39
N THR A 93 1.66 -6.56 -11.39
CA THR A 93 2.34 -5.36 -11.92
C THR A 93 2.98 -4.48 -10.85
N ILE A 94 2.67 -4.69 -9.56
CA ILE A 94 3.52 -4.18 -8.48
C ILE A 94 4.76 -5.07 -8.53
N PRO A 95 5.94 -4.56 -8.91
CA PRO A 95 7.11 -5.39 -8.93
C PRO A 95 7.39 -5.78 -7.47
N LEU A 96 7.09 -7.02 -7.10
CA LEU A 96 7.61 -7.64 -5.88
C LEU A 96 9.13 -7.90 -5.99
N THR A 97 9.85 -7.18 -6.85
CA THR A 97 11.23 -7.52 -7.18
C THR A 97 12.06 -6.28 -7.52
N HIS A 98 13.28 -6.33 -6.99
CA HIS A 98 14.45 -5.57 -7.36
C HIS A 98 14.48 -5.13 -8.83
N VAL A 99 15.04 -3.94 -9.06
CA VAL A 99 15.52 -3.37 -10.33
C VAL A 99 15.75 -4.43 -11.41
N VAL A 100 14.88 -4.49 -12.43
CA VAL A 100 15.24 -4.87 -13.81
C VAL A 100 14.30 -4.14 -14.78
N GLU A 101 14.91 -3.33 -15.64
CA GLU A 101 14.29 -2.65 -16.77
C GLU A 101 13.77 -3.65 -17.82
N GLY A 102 12.63 -3.33 -18.46
CA GLY A 102 12.35 -3.90 -19.78
C GLY A 102 10.89 -4.07 -20.16
N ARG A 103 10.30 -2.97 -20.66
CA ARG A 103 9.17 -2.92 -21.60
C ARG A 103 7.79 -3.39 -21.11
N GLY A 104 6.99 -2.40 -20.68
CA GLY A 104 5.76 -2.10 -21.42
C GLY A 104 4.42 -2.31 -20.71
N ILE A 105 4.14 -1.54 -19.64
CA ILE A 105 2.80 -1.05 -19.28
C ILE A 105 2.97 0.36 -18.70
N THR A 106 2.28 1.37 -19.24
CA THR A 106 2.43 2.78 -18.79
C THR A 106 1.63 3.01 -17.51
N LEU A 107 2.26 2.80 -16.35
CA LEU A 107 1.83 3.42 -15.09
C LEU A 107 2.34 4.85 -15.06
N ARG A 108 1.43 5.83 -14.95
CA ARG A 108 1.81 7.23 -14.72
C ARG A 108 2.25 7.39 -13.26
N VAL A 109 3.55 7.19 -13.03
CA VAL A 109 4.22 7.55 -11.78
C VAL A 109 4.56 9.04 -11.84
N TYR A 110 3.89 9.83 -11.01
CA TYR A 110 4.21 11.25 -10.86
C TYR A 110 5.32 11.40 -9.81
N THR A 111 6.55 11.60 -10.26
CA THR A 111 7.68 11.96 -9.41
C THR A 111 7.67 13.47 -9.12
N ASN A 112 7.00 13.85 -8.04
CA ASN A 112 7.17 15.11 -7.28
C ASN A 112 6.85 16.45 -8.01
N PRO A 113 6.66 17.59 -7.30
CA PRO A 113 5.60 18.57 -7.59
C PRO A 113 6.20 19.91 -8.06
N GLN A 114 7.41 19.89 -8.62
CA GLN A 114 8.16 21.09 -8.94
C GLN A 114 8.83 20.97 -10.30
N THR A 115 8.05 21.12 -11.35
CA THR A 115 8.42 21.94 -12.51
C THR A 115 7.24 21.95 -13.47
N ALA A 116 6.41 22.99 -13.33
CA ALA A 116 5.58 23.42 -14.43
C ALA A 116 6.52 23.86 -15.56
N THR A 117 6.53 23.13 -16.66
CA THR A 117 6.86 23.73 -17.96
C THR A 117 5.99 23.08 -19.02
N LEU A 118 5.08 23.90 -19.55
CA LEU A 118 4.33 23.63 -20.76
C LEU A 118 5.30 23.33 -21.89
N HIS A 119 5.20 22.15 -22.49
CA HIS A 119 5.40 21.90 -23.92
C HIS A 119 4.56 20.69 -24.34
#